data_AF-A0A1Q8QVD0-F1
#
_entry.id   AF-A0A1Q8QVD0-F1
#
_cell.length_a   1.000
_cell.length_b   1.000
_cell.length_c   1.000
_cell.angle_alpha   90.00
_cell.angle_beta   90.00
_cell.angle_gamma   90.00
#
_symmetry.space_group_name_H-M   'P 1'
#
loop_
_entity.id
_entity.type
_entity.pdbx_description
1 polymer ?
#
loop_
_entity_poly.entity_id
_entity_poly.type
_entity_poly.pdbx_seq_one_letter_code
_entity_poly.pdbx_strand_id
1 'polypeptide(L)'
;MIQGEASGDVTGTGIWRFAFEDGITVVRHEWRVRATAPRLKFLASVARPLVCWNHGRIMAWGAQGLARHLGATFVRVERRARA
;
A
#
# COMPACT_ATOMS: atom_id res chain seq x y z
N MET A 1 -4.28 7.47 -13.99
CA MET A 1 -4.51 6.26 -13.16
C MET A 1 -3.53 5.20 -13.62
N ILE A 2 -2.94 4.45 -12.70
CA ILE A 2 -2.07 3.30 -13.00
C ILE A 2 -2.68 2.07 -12.32
N GLN A 3 -2.66 0.93 -13.02
CA GLN A 3 -3.06 -0.36 -12.48
C GLN A 3 -1.92 -1.36 -12.67
N GLY A 4 -1.70 -2.20 -11.67
CA GLY A 4 -0.76 -3.32 -11.72
C GLY A 4 -1.42 -4.59 -11.23
N GLU A 5 -1.00 -5.73 -11.79
CA GLU A 5 -1.37 -7.05 -11.32
C GLU A 5 -0.25 -7.65 -10.48
N ALA A 6 -0.63 -8.24 -9.36
CA ALA A 6 0.27 -9.01 -8.51
C ALA A 6 0.04 -10.52 -8.76
N SER A 7 1.13 -11.26 -8.90
CA SER A 7 1.15 -12.72 -9.00
C SER A 7 2.29 -13.28 -8.14
N GLY A 8 2.21 -14.57 -7.78
CA GLY A 8 3.12 -15.22 -6.84
C GLY A 8 2.45 -15.48 -5.49
N ASP A 9 3.16 -15.22 -4.38
CA ASP A 9 2.71 -15.47 -2.99
C ASP A 9 1.48 -14.65 -2.54
N VAL A 10 1.22 -13.56 -3.28
CA VAL A 10 -0.01 -12.79 -3.24
C VAL A 10 -0.51 -12.59 -4.66
N THR A 11 -1.83 -12.62 -4.84
CA THR A 11 -2.47 -12.34 -6.13
C THR A 11 -3.56 -11.30 -5.99
N GLY A 12 -3.69 -10.43 -6.99
CA GLY A 12 -4.73 -9.42 -7.07
C GLY A 12 -4.27 -8.17 -7.80
N THR A 13 -4.87 -7.02 -7.49
CA THR A 13 -4.62 -5.77 -8.22
C THR A 13 -4.19 -4.64 -7.30
N GLY A 14 -3.27 -3.82 -7.79
CA GLY A 14 -2.88 -2.53 -7.25
C GLY A 14 -3.39 -1.42 -8.15
N ILE A 15 -3.99 -0.39 -7.57
CA ILE A 15 -4.49 0.79 -8.29
C ILE A 15 -3.90 2.04 -7.65
N TRP A 16 -3.33 2.91 -8.48
CA TRP A 16 -2.86 4.24 -8.09
C TRP A 16 -3.66 5.30 -8.83
N ARG A 17 -4.25 6.20 -8.06
CA ARG A 17 -4.93 7.38 -8.56
C ARG A 17 -4.14 8.61 -8.12
N PHE A 18 -3.96 9.54 -9.05
CA PHE A 18 -3.23 10.77 -8.84
C PHE A 18 -4.21 11.92 -8.98
N ALA A 19 -4.16 12.85 -8.06
CA ALA A 19 -4.88 14.11 -8.13
C ALA A 19 -3.93 15.23 -7.73
N PHE A 20 -4.19 16.44 -8.22
CA PHE A 20 -3.51 17.64 -7.78
C PHE A 20 -4.54 18.50 -7.05
N GLU A 21 -4.32 18.73 -5.77
CA GLU A 21 -5.24 19.41 -4.85
C GLU A 21 -4.40 20.32 -3.95
N ASP A 22 -4.77 21.59 -3.77
CA ASP A 22 -4.12 22.54 -2.85
C ASP A 22 -2.58 22.64 -2.98
N GLY A 23 -2.07 22.62 -4.22
CA GLY A 23 -0.63 22.74 -4.48
C GLY A 23 0.19 21.46 -4.22
N ILE A 24 -0.47 20.34 -3.87
CA ILE A 24 0.18 19.05 -3.62
C ILE A 24 -0.35 17.97 -4.57
N THR A 25 0.51 16.98 -4.84
CA THR A 25 0.10 15.77 -5.55
C THR A 25 -0.39 14.73 -4.54
N VAL A 26 -1.67 14.41 -4.59
CA VAL A 26 -2.28 13.36 -3.79
C VAL A 26 -2.22 12.04 -4.54
N VAL A 27 -1.52 11.06 -3.97
CA VAL A 27 -1.44 9.69 -4.50
C VAL A 27 -2.30 8.77 -3.64
N ARG A 28 -3.41 8.29 -4.21
CA ARG A 28 -4.28 7.30 -3.56
C ARG A 28 -3.90 5.92 -4.06
N HIS A 29 -3.33 5.13 -3.15
CA HIS A 29 -2.95 3.74 -3.40
C HIS A 29 -4.00 2.79 -2.83
N GLU A 30 -4.51 1.89 -3.67
CA GLU A 30 -5.46 0.87 -3.30
C GLU A 30 -4.92 -0.51 -3.68
N TRP A 31 -4.78 -1.39 -2.69
CA TRP A 31 -4.23 -2.73 -2.88
C TRP A 31 -5.29 -3.77 -2.53
N ARG A 32 -5.74 -4.53 -3.53
CA ARG A 32 -6.76 -5.59 -3.41
C ARG A 32 -6.12 -6.93 -3.73
N VAL A 33 -5.44 -7.51 -2.76
CA VAL A 33 -4.77 -8.81 -2.91
C VAL A 33 -5.20 -9.82 -1.86
N ARG A 34 -5.01 -11.09 -2.20
CA ARG A 34 -5.14 -12.24 -1.30
C ARG A 34 -3.84 -13.04 -1.26
N ALA A 35 -3.50 -13.55 -0.09
CA ALA A 35 -2.41 -14.51 0.07
C ALA A 35 -2.74 -15.81 -0.67
N THR A 36 -1.82 -16.30 -1.49
CA THR A 36 -1.92 -17.58 -2.19
C THR A 36 -1.08 -18.65 -1.49
N ALA A 37 0.12 -18.27 -1.03
CA ALA A 37 1.06 -19.18 -0.39
C ALA A 37 0.56 -19.67 0.99
N PRO A 38 0.68 -20.98 1.30
CA PRO A 38 0.19 -21.54 2.57
C PRO A 38 0.78 -20.87 3.81
N ARG A 39 2.08 -20.54 3.79
CA ARG A 39 2.77 -19.85 4.90
C ARG A 39 2.17 -18.46 5.14
N LEU A 40 1.91 -17.73 4.06
CA LEU A 40 1.36 -16.38 4.13
C LEU A 40 -0.11 -16.39 4.56
N LYS A 41 -0.90 -17.37 4.10
CA LYS A 41 -2.26 -17.60 4.59
C LYS A 41 -2.29 -17.92 6.08
N PHE A 42 -1.39 -18.80 6.54
CA PHE A 42 -1.28 -19.15 7.95
C PHE A 42 -0.92 -17.93 8.81
N LEU A 43 0.10 -17.16 8.42
CA LEU A 43 0.48 -15.93 9.11
C LEU A 43 -0.65 -14.89 9.11
N ALA A 44 -1.35 -14.72 7.99
CA ALA A 44 -2.48 -13.80 7.90
C ALA A 44 -3.66 -14.22 8.79
N SER A 45 -3.81 -15.51 9.10
CA SER A 45 -4.84 -16.02 10.00
C SER A 45 -4.43 -15.87 11.47
N VAL A 46 -3.23 -16.33 11.84
CA VAL A 46 -2.77 -16.41 13.23
C VAL A 46 -2.34 -15.05 13.78
N ALA A 47 -1.69 -14.22 12.95
CA ALA A 47 -1.07 -12.97 13.36
C ALA A 47 -1.64 -11.76 12.59
N ARG A 48 -2.93 -11.83 12.19
CA ARG A 48 -3.58 -10.80 11.36
C ARG A 48 -3.34 -9.36 11.83
N PRO A 49 -3.49 -9.02 13.13
CA PRO A 49 -3.29 -7.64 13.58
C PRO A 49 -1.85 -7.17 13.38
N LEU A 50 -0.87 -8.03 13.68
CA LEU A 50 0.55 -7.74 13.49
C LEU A 50 0.90 -7.57 12.01
N VAL A 51 0.37 -8.45 11.16
CA VAL A 51 0.56 -8.36 9.70
C VAL A 51 -0.03 -7.06 9.16
N CYS A 52 -1.24 -6.67 9.56
CA CYS A 52 -1.85 -5.40 9.15
C CYS A 52 -1.06 -4.18 9.64
N TRP A 53 -0.61 -4.20 10.89
CA TRP A 53 0.22 -3.14 11.45
C TRP A 53 1.54 -2.99 10.70
N ASN A 54 2.25 -4.11 10.49
CA ASN A 54 3.51 -4.14 9.78
C ASN A 54 3.36 -3.69 8.32
N HIS A 55 2.34 -4.20 7.62
CA HIS A 55 2.03 -3.79 6.25
C HIS A 55 1.81 -2.28 6.17
N GLY A 56 1.08 -1.71 7.12
CA GLY A 56 0.89 -0.28 7.20
C GLY A 56 2.19 0.50 7.37
N ARG A 57 3.11 0.04 8.23
CA ARG A 57 4.42 0.68 8.42
C ARG A 57 5.25 0.63 7.14
N ILE A 58 5.29 -0.52 6.49
CA ILE A 58 6.00 -0.71 5.21
C ILE A 58 5.44 0.25 4.15
N MET A 59 4.12 0.42 4.06
CA MET A 59 3.52 1.37 3.12
C MET A 59 3.87 2.83 3.44
N ALA A 60 3.97 3.20 4.73
CA ALA A 60 4.40 4.53 5.12
C ALA A 60 5.87 4.81 4.73
N TRP A 61 6.75 3.84 4.96
CA TRP A 61 8.14 3.91 4.49
C TRP A 61 8.24 3.95 2.97
N GLY A 62 7.41 3.19 2.27
CA GLY A 62 7.33 3.22 0.81
C GLY A 62 6.97 4.61 0.28
N ALA A 63 5.99 5.29 0.89
CA ALA A 63 5.62 6.65 0.50
C ALA A 63 6.75 7.66 0.74
N GLN A 64 7.44 7.57 1.88
CA GLN A 64 8.62 8.41 2.16
C GLN A 64 9.77 8.12 1.19
N GLY A 65 10.01 6.85 0.87
CA GLY A 65 11.01 6.42 -0.11
C GLY A 65 10.70 6.96 -1.51
N LEU A 66 9.44 6.88 -1.93
CA LEU A 66 8.98 7.40 -3.21
C LEU A 66 9.18 8.91 -3.32
N ALA A 67 8.80 9.67 -2.28
CA ALA A 67 9.01 11.11 -2.25
C ALA A 67 10.49 11.47 -2.41
N ARG A 68 11.38 10.79 -1.67
CA ARG A 68 12.84 10.97 -1.81
C ARG A 68 13.33 10.63 -3.21
N HIS A 69 12.87 9.51 -3.79
CA HIS A 69 13.27 9.09 -5.13
C HIS A 69 12.87 10.11 -6.21
N LEU A 70 11.72 10.77 -6.04
CA LEU A 70 11.22 11.79 -6.96
C LEU A 70 11.74 13.20 -6.64
N GLY A 71 12.57 13.38 -5.61
CA GLY A 71 13.00 14.72 -5.16
C GLY A 71 11.86 15.60 -4.63
N ALA A 72 10.75 15.00 -4.19
CA ALA A 72 9.56 15.69 -3.71
C ALA A 72 9.55 15.82 -2.18
N THR A 73 8.95 16.90 -1.68
CA THR A 73 8.70 17.06 -0.24
C THR A 73 7.59 16.11 0.21
N PHE A 74 7.91 15.18 1.10
CA PHE A 74 6.92 14.30 1.72
C PHE A 74 6.04 15.09 2.68
N VAL A 75 4.72 15.08 2.45
CA VAL A 75 3.75 15.77 3.31
C VAL A 75 3.24 14.85 4.42
N ARG A 76 2.52 13.77 4.06
CA ARG A 76 1.98 12.79 5.02
C ARG A 76 1.48 11.52 4.31
N VAL A 77 1.29 10.46 5.09
CA VAL A 77 0.49 9.29 4.69
C VAL A 77 -0.79 9.27 5.51
N GLU A 78 -1.93 9.27 4.82
CA GLU A 78 -3.23 9.01 5.42
C GLU A 78 -3.63 7.56 5.17
N ARG A 79 -4.20 6.91 6.18
CA ARG A 79 -4.87 5.61 6.00
C ARG A 79 -6.36 5.83 6.17
N ARG A 80 -7.15 5.55 5.14
CA ARG A 80 -8.57 5.34 5.34
C ARG A 80 -8.78 4.06 6.14
N ALA A 81 -9.46 4.16 7.28
CA ALA A 81 -10.03 3.00 7.93
C ALA A 81 -10.99 2.33 6.92
N ARG A 82 -10.94 0.99 6.81
CA ARG A 82 -12.04 0.27 6.18
C ARG A 82 -13.28 0.50 7.04
N ALA A 83 -14.35 1.00 6.44
CA ALA A 83 -15.69 0.90 6.99
C ALA A 83 -16.09 -0.58 7.10
#